data_AF-A0A435XRN5-F1
#
_entry.id   AF-A0A435XRN5-F1
#
_cell.length_a   1.000
_cell.length_b   1.000
_cell.length_c   1.000
_cell.angle_alpha   90.00
_cell.angle_beta   90.00
_cell.angle_gamma   90.00
#
_symmetry.space_group_name_H-M   'P 1'
#
loop_
_entity.id
_entity.type
_entity.pdbx_description
1 polymer ?
#
loop_
_entity_poly.entity_id
_entity_poly.type
_entity_poly.pdbx_seq_one_letter_code
_entity_poly.pdbx_strand_id
1 'polypeptide(L)' 'MPMSFAGRFSGRVAVITGGASGIGLAVAQRIVEEGGRVSVWDRDPAQIEQAKVVIPG' A
#
# COMPACT_ATOMS: atom_id res chain seq x y z
N MET A 1 5.52 -1.54 -17.87
CA MET A 1 4.56 -1.27 -16.79
C MET A 1 4.03 -2.61 -16.29
N PRO A 2 4.22 -2.99 -15.02
CA PRO A 2 3.58 -4.19 -14.49
C PRO A 2 2.06 -4.02 -14.62
N MET A 3 1.38 -5.01 -15.18
CA MET A 3 -0.07 -4.99 -15.39
C MET A 3 -0.77 -5.03 -14.03
N SER A 4 -1.58 -4.03 -13.68
CA SER A 4 -2.51 -4.10 -12.54
C SER A 4 -3.77 -4.86 -12.92
N PHE A 5 -4.36 -5.59 -11.98
CA PHE A 5 -5.60 -6.36 -12.19
C PHE A 5 -6.77 -5.67 -11.48
N ALA A 6 -7.61 -4.97 -12.26
CA ALA A 6 -8.75 -4.23 -11.72
C ALA A 6 -9.64 -5.11 -10.83
N GLY A 7 -9.92 -4.62 -9.61
CA GLY A 7 -10.84 -5.25 -8.67
C GLY A 7 -10.31 -6.52 -7.97
N ARG A 8 -9.06 -6.93 -8.19
CA ARG A 8 -8.49 -8.14 -7.56
C ARG A 8 -8.61 -8.14 -6.03
N PHE A 9 -8.49 -6.97 -5.40
CA PHE A 9 -8.58 -6.80 -3.96
C PHE A 9 -9.85 -6.06 -3.51
N SER A 10 -10.85 -5.96 -4.38
CA SER A 10 -12.12 -5.30 -4.05
C SER A 10 -12.74 -5.85 -2.77
N GLY A 11 -13.07 -4.94 -1.84
CA GLY A 11 -13.65 -5.28 -0.54
C GLY A 11 -12.68 -5.92 0.47
N ARG A 12 -11.39 -6.05 0.14
CA ARG A 12 -10.37 -6.62 1.03
C ARG A 12 -9.59 -5.53 1.77
N VAL A 13 -9.06 -5.91 2.93
CA VAL A 13 -8.14 -5.09 3.73
C VAL A 13 -6.87 -5.90 3.99
N ALA A 14 -5.70 -5.30 3.75
CA ALA A 14 -4.41 -5.92 4.00
C ALA A 14 -3.59 -5.12 5.01
N VAL A 15 -2.85 -5.82 5.89
CA VAL A 15 -1.83 -5.21 6.75
C VAL A 15 -0.47 -5.46 6.12
N ILE A 16 0.35 -4.42 5.98
CA ILE A 16 1.66 -4.50 5.34
C ILE A 16 2.71 -4.00 6.33
N THR A 17 3.54 -4.92 6.81
CA THR A 17 4.71 -4.58 7.64
C THR A 17 5.89 -4.21 6.74
N GLY A 18 6.70 -3.23 7.16
CA GLY A 18 7.72 -2.64 6.30
C GLY A 18 7.13 -1.94 5.07
N GLY A 19 5.87 -1.50 5.15
CA GLY A 19 5.11 -0.99 4.00
C GLY A 19 5.39 0.46 3.64
N ALA A 20 6.25 1.14 4.39
CA ALA A 20 6.48 2.57 4.22
C ALA A 20 7.46 2.91 3.08
N SER A 21 8.24 1.93 2.60
CA SER A 21 9.18 2.13 1.49
C SER A 21 9.42 0.88 0.65
N GLY A 22 10.23 1.04 -0.41
CA GLY A 22 10.70 -0.07 -1.25
C GLY A 22 9.57 -0.95 -1.77
N ILE A 23 9.75 -2.27 -1.61
CA ILE A 23 8.78 -3.27 -2.08
C ILE A 23 7.46 -3.16 -1.32
N GLY A 24 7.49 -2.92 -0.01
CA GLY A 24 6.27 -2.82 0.80
C GLY A 24 5.36 -1.68 0.34
N LEU A 25 5.93 -0.52 0.03
CA LEU A 25 5.20 0.62 -0.51
C LEU A 25 4.62 0.31 -1.90
N ALA A 26 5.39 -0.30 -2.79
CA ALA A 26 4.92 -0.68 -4.12
C ALA A 26 3.77 -1.70 -4.06
N VAL A 27 3.84 -2.65 -3.12
CA VAL A 27 2.74 -3.61 -2.86
C VAL A 27 1.51 -2.88 -2.32
N ALA A 28 1.68 -1.94 -1.40
CA ALA A 28 0.59 -1.17 -0.83
C ALA A 28 -0.17 -0.35 -1.88
N GLN A 29 0.57 0.37 -2.74
CA GLN A 29 0.02 1.11 -3.87
C GLN A 29 -0.79 0.20 -4.79
N ARG A 30 -0.21 -0.94 -5.16
CA ARG A 30 -0.86 -1.87 -6.08
C ARG A 30 -2.15 -2.46 -5.50
N ILE A 31 -2.19 -2.77 -4.20
CA ILE A 31 -3.42 -3.26 -3.56
C ILE A 31 -4.52 -2.20 -3.62
N VAL A 32 -4.18 -0.93 -3.37
CA VAL A 32 -5.14 0.18 -3.45
C VAL A 32 -5.62 0.42 -4.88
N GLU A 33 -4.71 0.43 -5.86
CA GLU A 33 -5.04 0.55 -7.30
C GLU A 33 -5.96 -0.59 -7.77
N GLU A 34 -5.80 -1.79 -7.22
CA GLU A 34 -6.61 -2.97 -7.54
C GLU A 34 -7.88 -3.08 -6.65
N GLY A 35 -8.24 -2.02 -5.93
CA GLY A 35 -9.53 -1.84 -5.22
C GLY A 35 -9.53 -2.28 -3.74
N GLY A 36 -8.38 -2.60 -3.18
CA GLY A 36 -8.22 -2.95 -1.76
C GLY A 36 -7.97 -1.74 -0.86
N ARG A 37 -8.00 -1.99 0.45
CA ARG A 37 -7.53 -1.04 1.47
C ARG A 37 -6.31 -1.61 2.18
N VAL A 38 -5.43 -0.73 2.64
CA VAL A 38 -4.18 -1.15 3.29
C VAL A 38 -3.98 -0.43 4.63
N SER A 39 -3.41 -1.15 5.61
CA SER A 39 -2.82 -0.58 6.81
C SER A 39 -1.32 -0.81 6.76
N VAL A 40 -0.57 0.28 6.61
CA VAL A 40 0.90 0.25 6.51
C VAL A 40 1.53 0.42 7.88
N TRP A 41 2.38 -0.53 8.26
CA TRP A 41 3.11 -0.56 9.51
C TRP A 41 4.60 -0.52 9.22
N ASP A 42 5.29 0.39 9.88
CA ASP A 42 6.74 0.51 9.82
C ASP A 42 7.25 1.04 11.16
N ARG A 43 8.52 0.79 11.47
CA ARG A 43 9.15 1.29 12.70
C ARG A 43 9.53 2.76 12.58
N ASP A 44 9.77 3.23 11.36
CA ASP A 44 10.25 4.59 11.11
C ASP A 44 9.06 5.54 10.85
N PRO A 45 8.75 6.43 11.81
CA PRO A 45 7.63 7.35 11.66
C PRO A 45 7.82 8.33 10.50
N ALA A 46 9.04 8.69 10.14
CA ALA A 46 9.29 9.59 9.02
C ALA A 46 8.92 8.95 7.68
N GLN A 47 9.20 7.65 7.53
CA GLN A 47 8.79 6.91 6.33
C GLN A 47 7.27 6.72 6.26
N ILE A 48 6.59 6.56 7.39
CA ILE A 48 5.12 6.49 7.43
C ILE A 48 4.49 7.79 6.92
N GLU A 49 5.00 8.95 7.34
CA GLU A 49 4.49 10.24 6.84
C GLU A 49 4.72 10.40 5.33
N GLN A 50 5.86 9.94 4.81
CA GLN A 50 6.09 9.93 3.36
C GLN A 50 5.12 9.00 2.63
N ALA A 51 4.87 7.82 3.18
CA ALA A 51 3.96 6.83 2.58
C ALA A 51 2.51 7.34 2.50
N LYS A 52 2.05 8.12 3.48
CA LYS A 52 0.70 8.72 3.49
C LYS A 52 0.45 9.67 2.31
N VAL A 53 1.49 10.31 1.78
CA VAL A 53 1.35 11.19 0.60
C VAL A 53 1.03 10.37 -0.65
N VAL A 54 1.47 9.10 -0.69
CA VAL A 54 1.40 8.25 -1.88
C VAL A 54 0.23 7.27 -1.83
N ILE A 55 -0.14 6.80 -0.64
CA ILE A 55 -1.26 5.87 -0.44
C ILE A 55 -2.48 6.67 0.05
N PRO A 56 -3.55 6.78 -0.74
CA PRO A 56 -4.77 7.41 -0.27
C PRO A 56 -5.40 6.58 0.86
N GLY A 57 -5.86 7.28 1.90
CA GLY A 57 -6.48 6.70 3.10
C GLY A 57 -7.89 6.14 2.86
#